data_AF-A0A964BQP2-F1
#
_entry.id   AF-A0A964BQP2-F1
#
_cell.length_a   1.000
_cell.length_b   1.000
_cell.length_c   1.000
_cell.angle_alpha   90.00
_cell.angle_beta   90.00
_cell.angle_gamma   90.00
#
_symmetry.space_group_name_H-M   'P 1'
#
loop_
_entity.id
_entity.type
_entity.pdbx_description
1 polymer ?
#
loop_
_entity_poly.entity_id
_entity_poly.type
_entity_poly.pdbx_seq_one_letter_code
_entity_poly.pdbx_strand_id
1 'polypeptide(L)'
;MGSISSIYQQISNHIKIIDLQDDEGILETISSDNNTSILNRELLVSLNAESQGTLFVPFLGQSNAEHMSIIYDPYQPGSVANETSGAIVLDLDLTNLTGSNVVTSDARETNFAVGGSKVNGNAYYQDPEYIWWYPNENRPGGALLQAEQGLKQWLIDGGARSTDEIAIVWSQGESDVGDITPSDPSTKEKYKESTLAVFDYLKNNLGYDNVTFYLVPTGRFQSEGGFNVGLNPQEIDSINQGTAIVRNTQSEIALERDDVQLAPDYSDLNMVYEEGQIYGGSYDLSYDRWSRDFWHLGHDGLKVNGSRLAQYIALDRGQNNVISFTDSFGNPAESISLSRDGILDLNIAENSSQGVIRGTDNPDVIVGSLGVDEITGGVGNDVIIASQGIDTLTGGAGRDIFFYDSLVYENLNADGDRIVDFELGSDRIDLAELLNVAGYRGNDPIGDGYVVVNCQSETSLEILFDADGVGGQTANTLAILENIDSPGFQNDLGDRFVFIPTEY
;
A
#
# COMPACT_ATOMS: atom_id res chain seq x y z
N MET A 1 2.15 -22.89 14.04
CA MET A 1 0.92 -23.15 13.25
C MET A 1 -0.29 -22.70 14.06
N GLY A 2 -0.38 -21.39 14.33
CA GLY A 2 -1.66 -20.77 14.66
C GLY A 2 -2.42 -20.66 13.34
N SER A 3 -3.65 -21.15 13.29
CA SER A 3 -4.39 -21.24 12.04
C SER A 3 -4.71 -19.85 11.53
N ILE A 4 -4.43 -19.62 10.25
CA ILE A 4 -4.90 -18.53 9.39
C ILE A 4 -6.31 -18.02 9.76
N SER A 5 -7.21 -18.91 10.20
CA SER A 5 -8.54 -18.60 10.76
C SER A 5 -8.59 -17.57 11.91
N SER A 6 -7.53 -17.35 12.70
CA SER A 6 -7.58 -16.37 13.81
C SER A 6 -7.31 -14.94 13.37
N ILE A 7 -6.56 -14.76 12.28
CA ILE A 7 -6.26 -13.44 11.70
C ILE A 7 -7.52 -12.90 11.03
N TYR A 8 -8.21 -13.72 10.24
CA TYR A 8 -9.46 -13.34 9.57
C TYR A 8 -10.64 -13.06 10.51
N GLN A 9 -10.67 -13.71 11.68
CA GLN A 9 -11.73 -13.46 12.67
C GLN A 9 -11.53 -12.14 13.44
N GLN A 10 -10.31 -11.57 13.42
CA GLN A 10 -10.04 -10.25 13.98
C GLN A 10 -10.47 -9.13 13.03
N ILE A 11 -10.22 -9.28 11.73
CA ILE A 11 -10.71 -8.39 10.68
C ILE A 11 -12.25 -8.20 10.78
N SER A 12 -13.00 -9.28 10.96
CA SER A 12 -14.46 -9.23 11.14
C SER A 12 -14.94 -8.51 12.42
N ASN A 13 -14.09 -8.34 13.45
CA ASN A 13 -14.47 -7.65 14.69
C ASN A 13 -14.27 -6.12 14.63
N HIS A 14 -13.68 -5.57 13.57
CA HIS A 14 -13.40 -4.13 13.43
C HIS A 14 -14.62 -3.30 13.00
N ILE A 15 -15.73 -3.95 12.63
CA ILE A 15 -16.97 -3.25 12.25
C ILE A 15 -17.81 -2.97 13.51
N LYS A 16 -17.47 -1.88 14.22
CA LYS A 16 -18.46 -1.17 15.06
C LYS A 16 -19.18 -0.14 14.20
N ILE A 17 -20.32 -0.53 13.66
CA ILE A 17 -21.29 0.37 13.01
C ILE A 17 -21.63 1.49 14.00
N ILE A 18 -21.27 2.74 13.64
CA ILE A 18 -21.91 3.93 14.20
C ILE A 18 -23.19 4.12 13.38
N ASP A 19 -24.33 3.82 14.01
CA ASP A 19 -25.66 4.07 13.49
C ASP A 19 -25.89 5.59 13.42
N LEU A 20 -25.66 6.19 12.24
CA LEU A 20 -25.97 7.60 11.98
C LEU A 20 -27.41 7.69 11.43
N GLN A 21 -28.35 7.97 12.33
CA GLN A 21 -29.68 8.46 11.96
C GLN A 21 -29.59 9.92 11.49
N ASP A 22 -30.09 10.14 10.27
CA ASP A 22 -30.71 11.35 9.72
C ASP A 22 -30.23 12.71 10.26
N ASP A 23 -29.51 13.46 9.42
CA ASP A 23 -29.61 14.93 9.40
C ASP A 23 -29.55 15.44 7.94
N GLU A 24 -30.71 15.46 7.28
CA GLU A 24 -30.93 16.27 6.09
C GLU A 24 -30.89 17.76 6.48
N GLY A 25 -29.90 18.50 5.99
CA GLY A 25 -29.94 19.96 6.11
C GLY A 25 -28.73 20.69 5.58
N ILE A 26 -28.83 21.13 4.33
CA ILE A 26 -28.51 22.49 3.82
C ILE A 26 -27.91 22.39 2.41
N LEU A 27 -28.77 22.51 1.40
CA LEU A 27 -28.42 22.97 0.06
C LEU A 27 -29.01 24.38 -0.09
N GLU A 28 -28.21 25.40 -0.36
CA GLU A 28 -28.61 26.47 -1.28
C GLU A 28 -27.47 27.43 -1.69
N THR A 29 -27.27 27.49 -3.01
CA THR A 29 -26.94 28.64 -3.89
C THR A 29 -25.57 29.34 -3.82
N ILE A 30 -24.76 29.19 -4.88
CA ILE A 30 -23.90 30.28 -5.39
C ILE A 30 -24.03 30.41 -6.92
N SER A 31 -24.30 31.65 -7.33
CA SER A 31 -24.53 32.14 -8.69
C SER A 31 -23.22 32.40 -9.44
N SER A 32 -23.31 32.28 -10.77
CA SER A 32 -22.29 32.48 -11.81
C SER A 32 -21.57 33.85 -11.76
N ASP A 33 -20.24 33.83 -11.66
CA ASP A 33 -19.34 34.86 -12.22
C ASP A 33 -17.89 34.32 -12.37
N ASN A 34 -17.42 34.21 -13.62
CA ASN A 34 -16.23 33.44 -14.04
C ASN A 34 -14.86 34.13 -13.84
N ASN A 35 -14.76 35.23 -13.08
CA ASN A 35 -13.48 35.90 -12.80
C ASN A 35 -13.15 36.04 -11.30
N THR A 36 -14.00 35.52 -10.43
CA THR A 36 -13.80 35.42 -8.97
C THR A 36 -13.38 34.01 -8.52
N SER A 37 -13.30 33.04 -9.45
CA SER A 37 -13.10 31.62 -9.13
C SER A 37 -11.67 31.25 -8.71
N ILE A 38 -10.65 31.96 -9.17
CA ILE A 38 -9.24 31.64 -8.87
C ILE A 38 -8.84 32.20 -7.49
N LEU A 39 -9.16 33.47 -7.23
CA LEU A 39 -8.90 34.12 -5.93
C LEU A 39 -9.73 33.52 -4.79
N ASN A 40 -10.96 33.06 -5.06
CA ASN A 40 -11.75 32.36 -4.05
C ASN A 40 -11.27 30.92 -3.82
N ARG A 41 -10.62 30.25 -4.78
CA ARG A 41 -10.04 28.90 -4.56
C ARG A 41 -8.84 28.97 -3.62
N GLU A 42 -7.91 29.90 -3.83
CA GLU A 42 -6.77 30.11 -2.93
C GLU A 42 -7.21 30.57 -1.53
N LEU A 43 -8.26 31.39 -1.45
CA LEU A 43 -8.83 31.82 -0.17
C LEU A 43 -9.63 30.71 0.53
N LEU A 44 -10.35 29.86 -0.22
CA LEU A 44 -11.07 28.69 0.33
C LEU A 44 -10.10 27.58 0.76
N VAL A 45 -9.00 27.36 0.04
CA VAL A 45 -7.93 26.44 0.44
C VAL A 45 -7.26 26.93 1.72
N SER A 46 -6.96 28.23 1.83
CA SER A 46 -6.38 28.79 3.07
C SER A 46 -7.38 28.83 4.25
N LEU A 47 -8.67 29.05 4.01
CA LEU A 47 -9.71 28.99 5.05
C LEU A 47 -10.06 27.56 5.47
N ASN A 48 -10.02 26.58 4.55
CA ASN A 48 -10.20 25.15 4.89
C ASN A 48 -8.99 24.59 5.64
N ALA A 49 -7.77 25.01 5.28
CA ALA A 49 -6.53 24.63 5.96
C ALA A 49 -6.47 25.11 7.43
N GLU A 50 -7.09 26.25 7.77
CA GLU A 50 -7.21 26.69 9.17
C GLU A 50 -8.20 25.83 9.99
N SER A 51 -9.12 25.11 9.33
CA SER A 51 -10.13 24.25 9.98
C SER A 51 -9.70 22.79 10.11
N GLN A 52 -8.79 22.32 9.26
CA GLN A 52 -8.28 20.94 9.28
C GLN A 52 -6.97 20.84 10.08
N GLY A 53 -6.71 19.65 10.63
CA GLY A 53 -5.43 19.32 11.28
C GLY A 53 -4.24 19.54 10.35
N THR A 54 -3.04 19.75 10.90
CA THR A 54 -1.81 19.52 10.11
C THR A 54 -1.53 18.02 10.11
N LEU A 55 -1.14 17.48 8.96
CA LEU A 55 -0.68 16.10 8.83
C LEU A 55 0.84 16.06 8.87
N PHE A 56 1.40 15.49 9.94
CA PHE A 56 2.84 15.32 10.08
C PHE A 56 3.26 13.94 9.60
N VAL A 57 4.20 13.88 8.66
CA VAL A 57 4.66 12.63 8.02
C VAL A 57 6.16 12.44 8.26
N PRO A 58 6.57 11.95 9.45
CA PRO A 58 7.98 11.70 9.74
C PRO A 58 8.47 10.37 9.16
N PHE A 59 9.74 10.31 8.76
CA PHE A 59 10.42 9.10 8.32
C PHE A 59 11.26 8.49 9.45
N LEU A 60 10.98 7.23 9.79
CA LEU A 60 11.69 6.42 10.80
C LEU A 60 12.12 5.07 10.21
N GLY A 61 12.98 4.34 10.93
CA GLY A 61 13.50 3.03 10.53
C GLY A 61 14.95 3.12 10.08
N GLN A 62 15.27 2.74 8.83
CA GLN A 62 16.64 2.73 8.33
C GLN A 62 16.80 3.29 6.91
N SER A 63 18.02 3.21 6.40
CA SER A 63 18.52 3.39 5.03
C SER A 63 17.54 3.95 3.98
N ASN A 64 16.54 3.21 3.50
CA ASN A 64 15.64 3.73 2.46
C ASN A 64 14.74 4.87 2.97
N ALA A 65 14.26 4.83 4.22
CA ALA A 65 13.60 5.98 4.87
C ALA A 65 14.57 7.16 5.08
N GLU A 66 15.84 6.91 5.42
CA GLU A 66 16.86 7.97 5.50
C GLU A 66 17.03 8.66 4.14
N HIS A 67 17.09 7.87 3.07
CA HIS A 67 17.30 8.32 1.71
C HIS A 67 16.12 9.12 1.14
N MET A 68 14.89 8.96 1.66
CA MET A 68 13.73 9.77 1.25
C MET A 68 13.97 11.27 1.42
N SER A 69 14.83 11.70 2.35
CA SER A 69 15.18 13.10 2.59
C SER A 69 16.37 13.62 1.76
N ILE A 70 17.05 12.75 1.00
CA ILE A 70 18.27 13.14 0.29
C ILE A 70 17.91 13.84 -1.02
N ILE A 71 18.43 15.06 -1.18
CA ILE A 71 18.49 15.75 -2.48
C ILE A 71 19.84 15.38 -3.09
N TYR A 72 19.81 14.74 -4.26
CA TYR A 72 21.00 14.33 -4.98
C TYR A 72 21.45 15.42 -5.97
N ASP A 73 22.75 15.54 -6.16
CA ASP A 73 23.31 16.47 -7.15
C ASP A 73 22.78 16.12 -8.56
N PRO A 74 22.49 17.13 -9.41
CA PRO A 74 21.93 16.89 -10.72
C PRO A 74 22.89 16.08 -11.60
N TYR A 75 22.43 14.89 -11.99
CA TYR A 75 23.24 14.01 -12.82
C TYR A 75 23.45 14.50 -14.29
N GLN A 76 22.52 15.28 -14.83
CA GLN A 76 22.62 15.82 -16.19
C GLN A 76 22.64 17.35 -16.19
N PRO A 77 23.61 18.00 -16.88
CA PRO A 77 23.59 19.44 -17.07
C PRO A 77 22.30 19.89 -17.79
N GLY A 78 21.43 20.62 -17.09
CA GLY A 78 20.17 21.16 -17.63
C GLY A 78 18.92 20.33 -17.30
N SER A 79 19.04 19.26 -16.51
CA SER A 79 17.88 18.59 -15.90
C SER A 79 17.31 19.48 -14.79
N VAL A 80 16.03 19.84 -14.90
CA VAL A 80 15.24 20.42 -13.78
C VAL A 80 14.67 19.35 -12.85
N ALA A 81 14.93 18.06 -13.11
CA ALA A 81 14.30 16.93 -12.43
C ALA A 81 15.02 16.49 -11.13
N ASN A 82 16.01 17.26 -10.67
CA ASN A 82 16.96 16.82 -9.63
C ASN A 82 17.17 17.84 -8.50
N GLU A 83 16.15 18.62 -8.12
CA GLU A 83 16.19 19.49 -6.93
C GLU A 83 15.27 19.02 -5.80
N THR A 84 14.58 17.88 -5.96
CA THR A 84 13.60 17.39 -4.99
C THR A 84 13.96 15.99 -4.49
N SER A 85 13.75 15.75 -3.20
CA SER A 85 13.84 14.43 -2.57
C SER A 85 12.50 13.69 -2.69
N GLY A 86 12.49 12.38 -2.38
CA GLY A 86 11.23 11.62 -2.32
C GLY A 86 10.24 12.17 -1.29
N ALA A 87 10.75 12.68 -0.16
CA ALA A 87 9.94 13.32 0.88
C ALA A 87 9.27 14.62 0.39
N ILE A 88 9.95 15.42 -0.44
CA ILE A 88 9.37 16.63 -1.04
C ILE A 88 8.28 16.25 -2.05
N VAL A 89 8.48 15.19 -2.85
CA VAL A 89 7.44 14.70 -3.76
C VAL A 89 6.22 14.21 -2.98
N LEU A 90 6.44 13.45 -1.89
CA LEU A 90 5.36 13.00 -1.00
C LEU A 90 4.55 14.19 -0.48
N ASP A 91 5.23 15.21 0.07
CA ASP A 91 4.59 16.42 0.60
C ASP A 91 3.71 17.12 -0.44
N LEU A 92 4.29 17.38 -1.62
CA LEU A 92 3.61 18.09 -2.69
C LEU A 92 2.39 17.33 -3.21
N ASP A 93 2.57 16.05 -3.52
CA ASP A 93 1.49 15.22 -4.06
C ASP A 93 0.38 15.02 -3.02
N LEU A 94 0.73 14.76 -1.76
CA LEU A 94 -0.25 14.54 -0.70
C LEU A 94 -1.02 15.84 -0.37
N THR A 95 -0.35 16.99 -0.37
CA THR A 95 -0.99 18.30 -0.25
C THR A 95 -1.98 18.54 -1.39
N ASN A 96 -1.59 18.21 -2.64
CA ASN A 96 -2.44 18.40 -3.80
C ASN A 96 -3.65 17.47 -3.82
N LEU A 97 -3.47 16.20 -3.44
CA LEU A 97 -4.54 15.21 -3.39
C LEU A 97 -5.55 15.53 -2.29
N THR A 98 -5.06 15.90 -1.10
CA THR A 98 -5.91 16.02 0.10
C THR A 98 -6.41 17.44 0.36
N GLY A 99 -5.72 18.46 -0.16
CA GLY A 99 -5.92 19.86 0.23
C GLY A 99 -5.53 20.18 1.68
N SER A 100 -4.89 19.22 2.38
CA SER A 100 -4.47 19.36 3.78
C SER A 100 -3.15 20.12 3.88
N ASN A 101 -2.87 20.69 5.05
CA ASN A 101 -1.53 21.17 5.39
C ASN A 101 -0.66 19.96 5.76
N VAL A 102 0.24 19.55 4.87
CA VAL A 102 1.16 18.43 5.08
C VAL A 102 2.53 18.98 5.48
N VAL A 103 3.20 18.27 6.40
CA VAL A 103 4.58 18.57 6.82
C VAL A 103 5.34 17.25 6.88
N THR A 104 6.31 17.07 6.00
CA THR A 104 7.17 15.87 5.98
C THR A 104 8.53 16.17 6.63
N SER A 105 9.20 15.14 7.16
CA SER A 105 10.59 15.30 7.64
C SER A 105 11.59 15.22 6.48
N ASP A 106 11.53 16.20 5.59
CA ASP A 106 12.18 16.22 4.27
C ASP A 106 13.67 16.59 4.26
N ALA A 107 14.18 17.16 5.35
CA ALA A 107 15.60 17.47 5.53
C ALA A 107 16.31 16.38 6.35
N ARG A 108 17.61 16.19 6.08
CA ARG A 108 18.46 15.21 6.80
C ARG A 108 18.48 15.44 8.31
N GLU A 109 18.45 16.70 8.75
CA GLU A 109 18.45 17.07 10.16
C GLU A 109 17.12 16.77 10.87
N THR A 110 16.05 16.58 10.10
CA THR A 110 14.71 16.28 10.60
C THR A 110 14.28 14.84 10.34
N ASN A 111 15.02 14.08 9.53
CA ASN A 111 14.77 12.65 9.29
C ASN A 111 15.25 11.82 10.49
N PHE A 112 14.40 10.94 11.00
CA PHE A 112 14.65 10.15 12.21
C PHE A 112 15.01 8.69 11.92
N ALA A 113 15.17 8.32 10.64
CA ALA A 113 15.70 7.02 10.24
C ALA A 113 17.20 6.94 10.51
N VAL A 114 17.67 5.73 10.85
CA VAL A 114 19.07 5.46 11.17
C VAL A 114 19.62 4.42 10.18
N GLY A 115 20.43 4.85 9.21
CA GLY A 115 21.06 3.98 8.23
C GLY A 115 21.80 2.80 8.85
N GLY A 116 21.55 1.58 8.35
CA GLY A 116 22.15 0.35 8.88
C GLY A 116 21.70 -0.08 10.28
N SER A 117 20.65 0.55 10.84
CA SER A 117 20.07 0.14 12.11
C SER A 117 19.26 -1.15 12.02
N LYS A 118 19.15 -1.85 13.14
CA LYS A 118 18.32 -3.05 13.29
C LYS A 118 17.15 -2.81 14.21
N VAL A 119 15.99 -3.37 13.88
CA VAL A 119 14.83 -3.29 14.78
C VAL A 119 15.04 -4.19 16.00
N ASN A 120 15.61 -5.38 15.78
CA ASN A 120 15.92 -6.33 16.84
C ASN A 120 17.42 -6.31 17.17
N GLY A 121 17.75 -6.04 18.44
CA GLY A 121 19.15 -5.94 18.86
C GLY A 121 19.51 -6.73 20.10
N ASN A 122 20.81 -6.90 20.30
CA ASN A 122 21.43 -7.52 21.46
C ASN A 122 22.31 -6.50 22.19
N ALA A 123 21.94 -6.18 23.44
CA ALA A 123 22.55 -5.12 24.24
C ALA A 123 24.05 -5.31 24.56
N TYR A 124 24.60 -6.51 24.35
CA TYR A 124 25.98 -6.82 24.70
C TYR A 124 26.98 -6.68 23.55
N TYR A 125 26.51 -6.74 22.30
CA TYR A 125 27.39 -6.93 21.14
C TYR A 125 27.22 -5.87 20.06
N GLN A 126 26.22 -5.01 20.19
CA GLN A 126 25.86 -4.02 19.17
C GLN A 126 25.89 -2.61 19.75
N ASP A 127 26.24 -1.66 18.88
CA ASP A 127 26.20 -0.24 19.21
C ASP A 127 24.74 0.17 19.48
N PRO A 128 24.42 0.71 20.67
CA PRO A 128 23.06 1.10 21.00
C PRO A 128 22.47 2.15 20.05
N GLU A 129 23.29 2.99 19.41
CA GLU A 129 22.81 4.01 18.47
C GLU A 129 22.16 3.43 17.21
N TYR A 130 22.41 2.15 16.90
CA TYR A 130 21.88 1.46 15.73
C TYR A 130 20.80 0.42 16.06
N ILE A 131 20.30 0.40 17.30
CA ILE A 131 19.27 -0.56 17.73
C ILE A 131 17.98 0.18 18.10
N TRP A 132 16.85 -0.25 17.53
CA TRP A 132 15.52 0.27 17.90
C TRP A 132 14.96 -0.40 19.15
N TRP A 133 15.07 -1.73 19.27
CA TRP A 133 14.55 -2.47 20.41
C TRP A 133 15.48 -3.58 20.90
N TYR A 134 15.49 -3.78 22.21
CA TYR A 134 16.15 -4.91 22.86
C TYR A 134 15.09 -5.91 23.35
N PRO A 135 14.73 -6.93 22.55
CA PRO A 135 13.61 -7.83 22.88
C PRO A 135 13.84 -8.65 24.16
N ASN A 136 15.08 -9.05 24.48
CA ASN A 136 15.35 -9.83 25.70
C ASN A 136 15.19 -9.00 26.98
N GLU A 137 15.54 -7.72 26.91
CA GLU A 137 15.44 -6.76 28.00
C GLU A 137 14.08 -6.04 28.02
N ASN A 138 13.29 -6.19 26.95
CA ASN A 138 12.03 -5.50 26.70
C ASN A 138 12.11 -3.99 26.97
N ARG A 139 13.05 -3.33 26.29
CA ARG A 139 13.32 -1.90 26.45
C ARG A 139 13.75 -1.24 25.13
N PRO A 140 13.55 0.08 24.97
CA PRO A 140 14.01 0.79 23.79
C PRO A 140 15.55 0.76 23.67
N GLY A 141 16.00 0.70 22.42
CA GLY A 141 17.39 0.92 22.05
C GLY A 141 17.72 2.41 21.87
N GLY A 142 18.98 2.71 21.57
CA GLY A 142 19.45 4.10 21.44
C GLY A 142 18.85 4.80 20.23
N ALA A 143 18.68 4.10 19.10
CA ALA A 143 18.05 4.65 17.90
C ALA A 143 16.63 5.16 18.19
N LEU A 144 15.82 4.34 18.86
CA LEU A 144 14.44 4.70 19.22
C LEU A 144 14.39 5.89 20.18
N LEU A 145 15.24 5.92 21.20
CA LEU A 145 15.27 7.03 22.15
C LEU A 145 15.68 8.36 21.49
N GLN A 146 16.62 8.32 20.56
CA GLN A 146 17.05 9.50 19.80
C GLN A 146 15.96 9.96 18.82
N ALA A 147 15.35 9.03 18.08
CA ALA A 147 14.25 9.30 17.15
C ALA A 147 13.04 9.89 17.87
N GLU A 148 12.62 9.32 19.01
CA GLU A 148 11.51 9.85 19.82
C GLU A 148 11.79 11.29 20.28
N GLN A 149 13.00 11.56 20.78
CA GLN A 149 13.38 12.89 21.24
C GLN A 149 13.37 13.91 20.09
N GLY A 150 13.95 13.53 18.94
CA GLY A 150 13.99 14.37 17.74
C GLY A 150 12.59 14.64 17.21
N LEU A 151 11.76 13.61 17.09
CA LEU A 151 10.38 13.70 16.61
C LEU A 151 9.54 14.62 17.49
N LYS A 152 9.62 14.47 18.82
CA LYS A 152 8.93 15.38 19.75
C LYS A 152 9.35 16.83 19.56
N GLN A 153 10.65 17.08 19.41
CA GLN A 153 11.15 18.44 19.22
C GLN A 153 10.68 19.02 17.89
N TRP A 154 10.73 18.24 16.81
CA TRP A 154 10.28 18.64 15.48
C TRP A 154 8.78 18.96 15.44
N LEU A 155 7.95 18.13 16.08
CA LEU A 155 6.51 18.40 16.22
C LEU A 155 6.25 19.70 16.99
N ILE A 156 7.00 19.96 18.08
CA ILE A 156 6.89 21.21 18.84
C ILE A 156 7.30 22.41 17.98
N ASP A 157 8.41 22.31 17.25
CA ASP A 157 8.93 23.37 16.40
C ASP A 157 8.00 23.65 15.20
N GLY A 158 7.33 22.61 14.70
CA GLY A 158 6.29 22.68 13.68
C GLY A 158 4.93 23.17 14.20
N GLY A 159 4.78 23.39 15.51
CA GLY A 159 3.55 23.90 16.10
C GLY A 159 2.41 22.88 16.18
N ALA A 160 2.74 21.58 16.22
CA ALA A 160 1.76 20.49 16.30
C ALA A 160 0.83 20.63 17.51
N ARG A 161 -0.46 20.38 17.28
CA ARG A 161 -1.51 20.30 18.29
C ARG A 161 -1.77 18.84 18.61
N SER A 162 -2.28 18.55 19.81
CA SER A 162 -2.59 17.16 20.21
C SER A 162 -3.64 16.47 19.32
N THR A 163 -4.42 17.24 18.56
CA THR A 163 -5.43 16.78 17.61
C THR A 163 -4.91 16.64 16.18
N ASP A 164 -3.68 17.10 15.91
CA ASP A 164 -3.06 16.90 14.61
C ASP A 164 -2.67 15.42 14.46
N GLU A 165 -2.59 14.98 13.21
CA GLU A 165 -2.35 13.58 12.89
C GLU A 165 -0.87 13.34 12.57
N ILE A 166 -0.38 12.18 13.01
CA ILE A 166 1.00 11.75 12.77
C ILE A 166 0.97 10.46 11.96
N ALA A 167 1.36 10.56 10.70
CA ALA A 167 1.50 9.48 9.75
C ALA A 167 2.98 9.04 9.67
N ILE A 168 3.40 8.14 10.56
CA ILE A 168 4.79 7.70 10.64
C ILE A 168 5.09 6.76 9.46
N VAL A 169 5.95 7.18 8.53
CA VAL A 169 6.47 6.29 7.49
C VAL A 169 7.62 5.49 8.07
N TRP A 170 7.40 4.18 8.23
CA TRP A 170 8.38 3.26 8.81
C TRP A 170 8.94 2.34 7.72
N SER A 171 10.21 2.54 7.35
CA SER A 171 10.93 1.65 6.42
C SER A 171 12.10 0.99 7.14
N GLN A 172 11.97 -0.29 7.42
CA GLN A 172 12.95 -1.07 8.19
C GLN A 172 12.85 -2.57 7.84
N GLY A 173 13.99 -3.25 7.77
CA GLY A 173 14.08 -4.70 7.62
C GLY A 173 15.37 -5.19 6.95
N GLU A 174 15.95 -4.44 6.01
CA GLU A 174 17.20 -4.73 5.28
C GLU A 174 18.34 -5.23 6.18
N SER A 175 18.67 -4.54 7.29
CA SER A 175 19.73 -4.99 8.22
C SER A 175 19.33 -6.22 9.05
N ASP A 176 18.04 -6.41 9.35
CA ASP A 176 17.53 -7.56 10.10
C ASP A 176 17.44 -8.83 9.26
N VAL A 177 17.39 -8.72 7.91
CA VAL A 177 17.48 -9.86 6.99
C VAL A 177 18.68 -10.75 7.32
N GLY A 178 19.81 -10.15 7.70
CA GLY A 178 21.02 -10.89 8.09
C GLY A 178 20.89 -11.71 9.38
N ASP A 179 19.88 -11.45 10.21
CA ASP A 179 19.61 -12.20 11.45
C ASP A 179 18.49 -13.23 11.26
N ILE A 180 17.81 -13.24 10.12
CA ILE A 180 16.79 -14.23 9.81
C ILE A 180 17.44 -15.57 9.47
N THR A 181 16.98 -16.61 10.15
CA THR A 181 17.33 -17.99 9.84
C THR A 181 16.05 -18.72 9.41
N PRO A 182 15.86 -19.06 8.12
CA PRO A 182 14.62 -19.66 7.62
C PRO A 182 14.18 -20.93 8.36
N SER A 183 15.14 -21.70 8.87
CA SER A 183 14.88 -22.92 9.64
C SER A 183 14.57 -22.69 11.12
N ASP A 184 14.70 -21.46 11.62
CA ASP A 184 14.45 -21.07 13.00
C ASP A 184 13.39 -19.95 13.06
N PRO A 185 12.10 -20.33 13.26
CA PRO A 185 11.01 -19.37 13.38
C PRO A 185 11.21 -18.33 14.49
N SER A 186 12.04 -18.60 15.50
CA SER A 186 12.27 -17.63 16.58
C SER A 186 12.97 -16.35 16.11
N THR A 187 13.64 -16.38 14.96
CA THR A 187 14.29 -15.20 14.38
C THR A 187 13.28 -14.22 13.79
N LYS A 188 12.28 -14.71 13.04
CA LYS A 188 11.20 -13.87 12.52
C LYS A 188 10.31 -13.34 13.64
N GLU A 189 10.02 -14.16 14.66
CA GLU A 189 9.19 -13.75 15.80
C GLU A 189 9.85 -12.60 16.58
N LYS A 190 11.18 -12.62 16.73
CA LYS A 190 11.91 -11.51 17.37
C LYS A 190 11.85 -10.22 16.56
N TYR A 191 11.94 -10.30 15.23
CA TYR A 191 11.74 -9.14 14.35
C TYR A 191 10.34 -8.56 14.58
N LYS A 192 9.31 -9.42 14.52
CA LYS A 192 7.91 -9.03 14.73
C LYS A 192 7.67 -8.38 16.09
N GLU A 193 8.05 -9.06 17.17
CA GLU A 193 7.89 -8.58 18.55
C GLU A 193 8.62 -7.26 18.78
N SER A 194 9.81 -7.09 18.18
CA SER A 194 10.58 -5.85 18.28
C SER A 194 9.91 -4.70 17.56
N THR A 195 9.42 -4.91 16.33
CA THR A 195 8.70 -3.89 15.56
C THR A 195 7.42 -3.46 16.28
N LEU A 196 6.61 -4.42 16.76
CA LEU A 196 5.40 -4.15 17.54
C LEU A 196 5.71 -3.33 18.80
N ALA A 197 6.79 -3.68 19.51
CA ALA A 197 7.19 -2.95 20.71
C ALA A 197 7.66 -1.52 20.42
N VAL A 198 8.32 -1.28 19.28
CA VAL A 198 8.67 0.07 18.81
C VAL A 198 7.40 0.91 18.56
N PHE A 199 6.41 0.34 17.85
CA PHE A 199 5.16 1.03 17.55
C PHE A 199 4.37 1.36 18.83
N ASP A 200 4.25 0.39 19.74
CA ASP A 200 3.63 0.61 21.05
C ASP A 200 4.36 1.67 21.86
N TYR A 201 5.70 1.66 21.84
CA TYR A 201 6.50 2.67 22.52
C TYR A 201 6.24 4.06 21.96
N LEU A 202 6.29 4.24 20.63
CA LEU A 202 6.04 5.55 20.01
C LEU A 202 4.62 6.04 20.31
N LYS A 203 3.60 5.21 20.10
CA LYS A 203 2.19 5.57 20.35
C LYS A 203 1.97 6.00 21.80
N ASN A 204 2.56 5.29 22.77
CA ASN A 204 2.39 5.60 24.19
C ASN A 204 3.19 6.82 24.67
N ASN A 205 4.28 7.19 23.97
CA ASN A 205 5.20 8.22 24.46
C ASN A 205 5.11 9.54 23.69
N LEU A 206 4.62 9.58 22.45
CA LEU A 206 4.54 10.82 21.66
C LEU A 206 3.53 11.82 22.24
N GLY A 207 2.42 11.34 22.81
CA GLY A 207 1.39 12.18 23.43
C GLY A 207 0.38 12.77 22.45
N TYR A 208 0.12 12.06 21.35
CA TYR A 208 -0.87 12.41 20.32
C TYR A 208 -1.85 11.25 20.17
N ASP A 209 -3.13 11.57 19.97
CA ASP A 209 -4.20 10.57 19.92
C ASP A 209 -4.25 9.85 18.57
N ASN A 210 -3.84 10.52 17.49
CA ASN A 210 -3.93 10.05 16.10
C ASN A 210 -2.53 9.77 15.56
N VAL A 211 -2.04 8.55 15.80
CA VAL A 211 -0.76 8.05 15.25
C VAL A 211 -1.02 6.80 14.43
N THR A 212 -0.69 6.88 13.14
CA THR A 212 -0.79 5.78 12.16
C THR A 212 0.60 5.46 11.65
N PHE A 213 0.91 4.18 11.44
CA PHE A 213 2.17 3.71 10.91
C PHE A 213 1.99 3.22 9.47
N TYR A 214 2.62 3.87 8.51
CA TYR A 214 2.72 3.37 7.14
C TYR A 214 4.00 2.52 7.03
N LEU A 215 3.82 1.21 7.20
CA LEU A 215 4.86 0.21 7.17
C LEU A 215 5.26 -0.07 5.72
N VAL A 216 6.42 0.45 5.31
CA VAL A 216 6.94 0.25 3.96
C VAL A 216 7.62 -1.11 3.87
N PRO A 217 7.20 -2.00 2.96
CA PRO A 217 7.83 -3.31 2.77
C PRO A 217 9.33 -3.17 2.53
N THR A 218 10.10 -4.09 3.11
CA THR A 218 11.57 -4.13 2.92
C THR A 218 11.88 -4.23 1.43
N GLY A 219 12.74 -3.35 0.93
CA GLY A 219 13.14 -3.35 -0.48
C GLY A 219 13.83 -4.64 -0.93
N ARG A 220 14.02 -4.79 -2.25
CA ARG A 220 14.75 -5.94 -2.78
C ARG A 220 16.25 -5.78 -2.68
N PHE A 221 16.93 -6.92 -2.62
CA PHE A 221 18.38 -7.02 -2.74
C PHE A 221 18.79 -7.21 -4.21
N GLN A 222 19.70 -6.38 -4.71
CA GLN A 222 20.22 -6.52 -6.07
C GLN A 222 21.28 -7.64 -6.12
N SER A 223 20.84 -8.83 -6.53
CA SER A 223 21.66 -10.06 -6.51
C SER A 223 22.92 -10.01 -7.41
N GLU A 224 22.84 -9.36 -8.57
CA GLU A 224 23.98 -9.21 -9.48
C GLU A 224 25.04 -8.26 -8.91
N GLY A 225 24.62 -7.13 -8.33
CA GLY A 225 25.48 -6.19 -7.62
C GLY A 225 26.16 -6.86 -6.43
N GLY A 226 25.40 -7.65 -5.66
CA GLY A 226 25.93 -8.47 -4.57
C GLY A 226 27.00 -9.46 -5.04
N PHE A 227 26.75 -10.17 -6.13
CA PHE A 227 27.74 -11.09 -6.73
C PHE A 227 29.00 -10.35 -7.19
N ASN A 228 28.85 -9.20 -7.83
CA ASN A 228 29.95 -8.41 -8.37
C ASN A 228 30.86 -7.82 -7.27
N VAL A 229 30.36 -7.68 -6.04
CA VAL A 229 31.18 -7.30 -4.88
C VAL A 229 31.74 -8.48 -4.07
N GLY A 230 31.48 -9.72 -4.51
CA GLY A 230 32.09 -10.92 -3.98
C GLY A 230 31.20 -11.80 -3.10
N LEU A 231 29.89 -11.56 -3.04
CA LEU A 231 28.97 -12.49 -2.38
C LEU A 231 28.82 -13.77 -3.21
N ASN A 232 28.82 -14.92 -2.54
CA ASN A 232 28.63 -16.21 -3.19
C ASN A 232 27.13 -16.53 -3.38
N PRO A 233 26.77 -17.48 -4.27
CA PRO A 233 25.37 -17.81 -4.53
C PRO A 233 24.57 -18.24 -3.30
N GLN A 234 25.19 -18.90 -2.31
CA GLN A 234 24.51 -19.31 -1.09
C GLN A 234 24.21 -18.12 -0.16
N GLU A 235 25.12 -17.15 -0.08
CA GLU A 235 24.87 -15.89 0.66
C GLU A 235 23.71 -15.11 0.03
N ILE A 236 23.70 -15.01 -1.31
CA ILE A 236 22.63 -14.33 -2.06
C ILE A 236 21.27 -15.02 -1.83
N ASP A 237 21.23 -16.35 -1.94
CA ASP A 237 20.01 -17.13 -1.69
C ASP A 237 19.51 -16.96 -0.24
N SER A 238 20.42 -16.99 0.74
CA SER A 238 20.08 -16.74 2.14
C SER A 238 19.52 -15.34 2.37
N ILE A 239 20.08 -14.32 1.71
CA ILE A 239 19.57 -12.94 1.78
C ILE A 239 18.17 -12.86 1.20
N ASN A 240 17.95 -13.40 -0.01
CA ASN A 240 16.65 -13.35 -0.67
C ASN A 240 15.56 -14.07 0.14
N GLN A 241 15.89 -15.23 0.73
CA GLN A 241 14.97 -15.94 1.63
C GLN A 241 14.67 -15.13 2.90
N GLY A 242 15.70 -14.53 3.50
CA GLY A 242 15.52 -13.67 4.67
C GLY A 242 14.65 -12.44 4.35
N THR A 243 14.88 -11.77 3.22
CA THR A 243 14.05 -10.65 2.73
C THR A 243 12.59 -11.07 2.57
N ALA A 244 12.32 -12.22 1.94
CA ALA A 244 10.95 -12.73 1.80
C ALA A 244 10.28 -12.97 3.17
N ILE A 245 11.01 -13.55 4.13
CA ILE A 245 10.49 -13.77 5.49
C ILE A 245 10.20 -12.45 6.20
N VAL A 246 11.10 -11.46 6.13
CA VAL A 246 10.88 -10.13 6.72
C VAL A 246 9.64 -9.49 6.11
N ARG A 247 9.53 -9.48 4.79
CA ARG A 247 8.38 -8.88 4.09
C ARG A 247 7.06 -9.55 4.46
N ASN A 248 7.01 -10.88 4.49
CA ASN A 248 5.82 -11.60 4.94
C ASN A 248 5.49 -11.27 6.41
N THR A 249 6.50 -11.09 7.25
CA THR A 249 6.31 -10.70 8.64
C THR A 249 5.80 -9.25 8.76
N GLN A 250 6.18 -8.35 7.84
CA GLN A 250 5.63 -7.00 7.77
C GLN A 250 4.15 -7.01 7.38
N SER A 251 3.73 -7.83 6.41
CA SER A 251 2.31 -8.06 6.12
C SER A 251 1.56 -8.57 7.36
N GLU A 252 2.12 -9.56 8.07
CA GLU A 252 1.51 -10.09 9.30
C GLU A 252 1.34 -9.00 10.38
N ILE A 253 2.24 -8.01 10.45
CA ILE A 253 2.16 -6.90 11.42
C ILE A 253 1.01 -5.95 11.07
N ALA A 254 0.90 -5.56 9.80
CA ALA A 254 -0.16 -4.66 9.34
C ALA A 254 -1.55 -5.28 9.57
N LEU A 255 -1.74 -6.53 9.16
CA LEU A 255 -2.99 -7.27 9.37
C LEU A 255 -3.36 -7.52 10.85
N GLU A 256 -2.42 -7.39 11.78
CA GLU A 256 -2.65 -7.55 13.22
C GLU A 256 -3.04 -6.24 13.93
N ARG A 257 -2.93 -5.08 13.27
CA ARG A 257 -3.04 -3.76 13.90
C ARG A 257 -3.72 -2.73 13.00
N ASP A 258 -4.85 -2.22 13.47
CA ASP A 258 -5.61 -1.17 12.75
C ASP A 258 -4.85 0.16 12.60
N ASP A 259 -3.84 0.40 13.45
CA ASP A 259 -3.00 1.59 13.38
C ASP A 259 -1.76 1.41 12.51
N VAL A 260 -1.65 0.30 11.79
CA VAL A 260 -0.54 0.00 10.87
C VAL A 260 -1.10 -0.32 9.49
N GLN A 261 -0.64 0.41 8.50
CA GLN A 261 -1.00 0.27 7.10
C GLN A 261 0.20 -0.25 6.31
N LEU A 262 0.02 -1.29 5.48
CA LEU A 262 1.06 -1.82 4.60
C LEU A 262 1.17 -0.97 3.34
N ALA A 263 2.18 -0.09 3.32
CA ALA A 263 2.39 0.84 2.22
C ALA A 263 2.79 0.13 0.91
N PRO A 264 2.68 0.82 -0.26
CA PRO A 264 3.03 0.24 -1.54
C PRO A 264 4.46 -0.29 -1.58
N ASP A 265 4.64 -1.38 -2.31
CA ASP A 265 5.95 -1.94 -2.57
C ASP A 265 6.70 -1.04 -3.56
N TYR A 266 8.01 -0.94 -3.35
CA TYR A 266 8.94 -0.23 -4.22
C TYR A 266 10.01 -1.17 -4.78
N SER A 267 9.89 -2.48 -4.56
CA SER A 267 10.87 -3.46 -5.01
C SER A 267 10.97 -3.58 -6.54
N ASP A 268 9.98 -3.10 -7.28
CA ASP A 268 9.99 -3.00 -8.74
C ASP A 268 10.86 -1.86 -9.28
N LEU A 269 11.17 -0.87 -8.44
CA LEU A 269 11.96 0.29 -8.84
C LEU A 269 13.45 -0.05 -8.91
N ASN A 270 14.19 0.76 -9.66
CA ASN A 270 15.62 0.62 -9.84
C ASN A 270 16.36 0.91 -8.52
N MET A 271 17.29 0.03 -8.18
CA MET A 271 18.24 0.25 -7.10
C MET A 271 19.38 1.17 -7.57
N VAL A 272 20.13 1.76 -6.65
CA VAL A 272 21.32 2.60 -6.96
C VAL A 272 22.28 1.87 -7.92
N TYR A 273 22.49 0.56 -7.73
CA TYR A 273 23.32 -0.24 -8.63
C TYR A 273 22.85 -0.19 -10.10
N GLU A 274 21.54 -0.30 -10.33
CA GLU A 274 20.95 -0.40 -11.68
C GLU A 274 20.94 0.96 -12.37
N GLU A 275 20.57 2.02 -11.65
CA GLU A 275 20.73 3.39 -12.14
C GLU A 275 22.19 3.67 -12.49
N GLY A 276 23.14 3.23 -11.66
CA GLY A 276 24.57 3.29 -11.96
C GLY A 276 24.97 2.60 -13.27
N GLN A 277 24.32 1.48 -13.63
CA GLN A 277 24.54 0.81 -14.92
C GLN A 277 23.93 1.57 -16.10
N ILE A 278 22.72 2.12 -15.92
CA ILE A 278 21.99 2.87 -16.95
C ILE A 278 22.73 4.16 -17.31
N TYR A 279 23.14 4.87 -16.27
CA TYR A 279 23.58 6.23 -16.37
C TYR A 279 25.11 6.34 -16.48
N GLY A 280 25.87 5.48 -15.79
CA GLY A 280 27.32 5.49 -15.78
C GLY A 280 27.94 6.26 -14.61
N GLY A 281 29.27 6.25 -14.52
CA GLY A 281 30.05 6.66 -13.34
C GLY A 281 30.06 8.15 -12.99
N SER A 282 29.15 8.96 -13.53
CA SER A 282 28.96 10.34 -13.09
C SER A 282 27.65 10.51 -12.26
N TYR A 283 26.83 9.44 -12.10
CA TYR A 283 25.46 9.42 -11.54
C TYR A 283 25.35 9.99 -10.13
N ASP A 284 26.40 9.80 -9.36
CA ASP A 284 26.54 10.36 -8.04
C ASP A 284 28.02 10.78 -7.87
N LEU A 285 28.26 12.09 -7.79
CA LEU A 285 29.59 12.65 -7.58
C LEU A 285 30.06 12.52 -6.13
N SER A 286 29.21 11.99 -5.24
CA SER A 286 29.50 11.82 -3.82
C SER A 286 29.78 10.34 -3.48
N TYR A 287 31.08 9.98 -3.51
CA TYR A 287 31.64 8.76 -2.90
C TYR A 287 31.34 7.43 -3.63
N ASP A 288 32.33 6.90 -4.39
CA ASP A 288 32.68 5.51 -4.77
C ASP A 288 31.70 4.30 -4.60
N ARG A 289 30.37 4.48 -4.58
CA ARG A 289 29.37 3.46 -4.20
C ARG A 289 28.51 2.91 -5.35
N TRP A 290 28.61 3.49 -6.54
CA TRP A 290 27.76 3.20 -7.72
C TRP A 290 27.86 1.78 -8.28
N SER A 291 28.82 0.97 -7.84
CA SER A 291 28.93 -0.47 -8.18
C SER A 291 28.82 -1.40 -6.97
N ARG A 292 28.57 -0.86 -5.78
CA ARG A 292 28.58 -1.60 -4.50
C ARG A 292 27.34 -1.40 -3.66
N ASP A 293 26.43 -0.52 -4.07
CA ASP A 293 25.18 -0.28 -3.37
C ASP A 293 24.03 -1.03 -4.03
N PHE A 294 23.66 -2.17 -3.44
CA PHE A 294 22.67 -3.11 -3.94
C PHE A 294 21.47 -3.25 -2.97
N TRP A 295 21.32 -2.30 -2.04
CA TRP A 295 20.24 -2.26 -1.05
C TRP A 295 19.45 -0.95 -1.06
N HIS A 296 20.04 0.15 -1.52
CA HIS A 296 19.35 1.43 -1.53
C HIS A 296 18.62 1.68 -2.85
N LEU A 297 17.42 2.23 -2.72
CA LEU A 297 16.60 2.68 -3.82
C LEU A 297 17.31 3.79 -4.60
N GLY A 298 17.19 3.73 -5.92
CA GLY A 298 17.71 4.74 -6.83
C GLY A 298 17.08 6.11 -6.64
N HIS A 299 17.74 7.16 -7.15
CA HIS A 299 17.29 8.54 -6.95
C HIS A 299 15.95 8.81 -7.63
N ASP A 300 15.74 8.26 -8.83
CA ASP A 300 14.47 8.40 -9.53
C ASP A 300 13.39 7.52 -8.88
N GLY A 301 13.79 6.32 -8.42
CA GLY A 301 12.95 5.44 -7.61
C GLY A 301 12.44 6.10 -6.32
N LEU A 302 13.26 6.86 -5.58
CA LEU A 302 12.85 7.55 -4.36
C LEU A 302 11.73 8.57 -4.60
N LYS A 303 11.75 9.25 -5.75
CA LYS A 303 10.70 10.21 -6.15
C LYS A 303 9.39 9.49 -6.46
N VAL A 304 9.46 8.40 -7.23
CA VAL A 304 8.30 7.55 -7.53
C VAL A 304 7.71 6.95 -6.25
N ASN A 305 8.55 6.48 -5.33
CA ASN A 305 8.11 5.96 -4.03
C ASN A 305 7.42 7.05 -3.19
N GLY A 306 7.93 8.28 -3.20
CA GLY A 306 7.28 9.42 -2.55
C GLY A 306 5.86 9.69 -3.09
N SER A 307 5.71 9.65 -4.41
CA SER A 307 4.39 9.81 -5.06
C SER A 307 3.43 8.65 -4.74
N ARG A 308 3.91 7.40 -4.75
CA ARG A 308 3.10 6.23 -4.36
C ARG A 308 2.63 6.31 -2.92
N LEU A 309 3.52 6.70 -2.00
CA LEU A 309 3.17 6.90 -0.59
C LEU A 309 2.12 8.00 -0.43
N ALA A 310 2.26 9.13 -1.14
CA ALA A 310 1.25 10.20 -1.11
C ALA A 310 -0.12 9.72 -1.58
N GLN A 311 -0.17 9.00 -2.71
CA GLN A 311 -1.43 8.46 -3.25
C GLN A 311 -2.07 7.46 -2.29
N TYR A 312 -1.27 6.60 -1.66
CA TYR A 312 -1.74 5.61 -0.70
C TYR A 312 -2.23 6.25 0.61
N ILE A 313 -1.47 7.18 1.19
CA ILE A 313 -1.88 7.91 2.40
C ILE A 313 -3.16 8.70 2.12
N ALA A 314 -3.27 9.34 0.95
CA ALA A 314 -4.50 10.03 0.57
C ALA A 314 -5.69 9.06 0.43
N LEU A 315 -5.45 7.85 -0.09
CA LEU A 315 -6.48 6.81 -0.24
C LEU A 315 -6.97 6.31 1.13
N ASP A 316 -6.04 5.95 2.02
CA ASP A 316 -6.35 5.50 3.39
C ASP A 316 -7.15 6.55 4.19
N ARG A 317 -6.93 7.84 3.89
CA ARG A 317 -7.69 8.95 4.46
C ARG A 317 -9.03 9.24 3.77
N GLY A 318 -9.43 8.44 2.78
CA GLY A 318 -10.64 8.65 1.97
C GLY A 318 -10.61 9.90 1.08
N GLN A 319 -9.42 10.43 0.79
CA GLN A 319 -9.20 11.67 0.04
C GLN A 319 -8.66 11.42 -1.38
N ASN A 320 -8.57 10.15 -1.78
CA ASN A 320 -8.18 9.69 -3.10
C ASN A 320 -8.87 8.35 -3.37
N ASN A 321 -8.99 7.95 -4.64
CA ASN A 321 -9.57 6.67 -5.05
C ASN A 321 -8.64 5.86 -5.97
N VAL A 322 -7.50 6.44 -6.39
CA VAL A 322 -6.63 5.86 -7.42
C VAL A 322 -5.18 5.92 -6.97
N ILE A 323 -4.50 4.78 -6.94
CA ILE A 323 -3.04 4.71 -6.84
C ILE A 323 -2.50 4.28 -8.21
N SER A 324 -1.71 5.16 -8.81
CA SER A 324 -1.13 4.96 -10.14
C SER A 324 0.32 4.54 -10.08
N PHE A 325 0.67 3.48 -10.81
CA PHE A 325 1.98 2.86 -10.76
C PHE A 325 2.82 3.20 -12.01
N THR A 326 3.93 3.91 -11.78
CA THR A 326 4.94 4.18 -12.80
C THR A 326 6.24 3.43 -12.55
N ASP A 327 7.02 3.18 -13.60
CA ASP A 327 8.42 2.77 -13.48
C ASP A 327 9.28 3.89 -12.85
N SER A 328 10.57 3.61 -12.61
CA SER A 328 11.48 4.59 -12.02
C SER A 328 11.66 5.87 -12.85
N PHE A 329 11.29 5.87 -14.12
CA PHE A 329 11.39 7.05 -15.00
C PHE A 329 10.05 7.80 -15.14
N GLY A 330 9.00 7.36 -14.45
CA GLY A 330 7.67 7.96 -14.52
C GLY A 330 6.84 7.52 -15.74
N ASN A 331 7.24 6.45 -16.45
CA ASN A 331 6.40 5.84 -17.48
C ASN A 331 5.44 4.82 -16.86
N PRO A 332 4.37 4.37 -17.54
CA PRO A 332 3.53 3.28 -17.04
C PRO A 332 4.35 2.08 -16.59
N ALA A 333 4.10 1.57 -15.38
CA ALA A 333 4.76 0.38 -14.88
C ALA A 333 4.32 -0.88 -15.67
N GLU A 334 5.11 -1.95 -15.62
CA GLU A 334 4.71 -3.24 -16.21
C GLU A 334 3.67 -3.98 -15.33
N SER A 335 3.64 -3.68 -14.03
CA SER A 335 2.76 -4.29 -13.04
C SER A 335 2.49 -3.35 -11.86
N ILE A 336 1.40 -3.63 -11.14
CA ILE A 336 1.11 -3.04 -9.83
C ILE A 336 2.03 -3.64 -8.77
N SER A 337 2.69 -2.78 -8.02
CA SER A 337 3.60 -3.14 -6.92
C SER A 337 2.92 -2.85 -5.58
N LEU A 338 1.77 -3.49 -5.38
CA LEU A 338 1.03 -3.53 -4.12
C LEU A 338 0.65 -4.98 -3.88
N SER A 339 0.99 -5.51 -2.71
CA SER A 339 0.68 -6.91 -2.39
C SER A 339 -0.83 -7.09 -2.21
N ARG A 340 -1.30 -8.35 -2.30
CA ARG A 340 -2.68 -8.67 -1.92
C ARG A 340 -2.98 -8.24 -0.49
N ASP A 341 -2.04 -8.47 0.43
CA ASP A 341 -2.21 -8.03 1.82
C ASP A 341 -2.36 -6.52 1.91
N GLY A 342 -1.58 -5.75 1.12
CA GLY A 342 -1.71 -4.30 1.06
C GLY A 342 -3.02 -3.83 0.43
N ILE A 343 -3.60 -4.61 -0.49
CA ILE A 343 -4.96 -4.40 -1.01
C ILE A 343 -6.01 -4.67 0.07
N LEU A 344 -5.87 -5.76 0.81
CA LEU A 344 -6.79 -6.15 1.88
C LEU A 344 -6.73 -5.22 3.10
N ASP A 345 -5.64 -4.48 3.25
CA ASP A 345 -5.43 -3.53 4.34
C ASP A 345 -6.05 -2.15 4.03
N LEU A 346 -6.47 -1.90 2.78
CA LEU A 346 -7.05 -0.62 2.39
C LEU A 346 -8.35 -0.34 3.15
N ASN A 347 -8.39 0.79 3.85
CA ASN A 347 -9.59 1.24 4.55
C ASN A 347 -10.58 1.92 3.59
N ILE A 348 -11.77 1.34 3.43
CA ILE A 348 -12.83 1.80 2.51
C ILE A 348 -14.01 2.45 3.28
N ALA A 349 -13.99 2.40 4.61
CA ALA A 349 -15.20 2.54 5.43
C ALA A 349 -15.83 3.95 5.48
N GLU A 350 -15.15 4.99 5.01
CA GLU A 350 -15.61 6.39 5.19
C GLU A 350 -16.16 7.07 3.93
N ASN A 351 -16.08 6.43 2.76
CA ASN A 351 -16.54 7.02 1.51
C ASN A 351 -17.89 6.43 1.10
N SER A 352 -19.01 7.01 1.51
CA SER A 352 -20.36 6.45 1.24
C SER A 352 -21.09 7.04 0.04
N SER A 353 -20.46 7.88 -0.76
CA SER A 353 -21.13 8.62 -1.84
C SER A 353 -20.80 8.06 -3.22
N GLN A 354 -21.84 7.77 -4.01
CA GLN A 354 -21.74 7.46 -5.45
C GLN A 354 -20.77 8.41 -6.15
N GLY A 355 -19.79 7.82 -6.83
CA GLY A 355 -18.71 8.49 -7.54
C GLY A 355 -18.66 8.15 -9.03
N VAL A 356 -18.02 9.04 -9.79
CA VAL A 356 -17.49 8.73 -11.12
C VAL A 356 -15.98 8.72 -10.98
N ILE A 357 -15.39 7.53 -10.96
CA ILE A 357 -13.98 7.31 -10.70
C ILE A 357 -13.31 6.92 -12.02
N ARG A 358 -12.21 7.61 -12.33
CA ARG A 358 -11.43 7.36 -13.53
C ARG A 358 -9.99 7.15 -13.12
N GLY A 359 -9.44 6.00 -13.47
CA GLY A 359 -8.01 5.79 -13.48
C GLY A 359 -7.32 6.59 -14.59
N THR A 360 -6.16 6.12 -14.96
CA THR A 360 -5.15 6.81 -15.75
C THR A 360 -4.80 5.99 -16.99
N ASP A 361 -3.68 6.33 -17.62
CA ASP A 361 -3.09 5.53 -18.69
C ASP A 361 -1.98 4.58 -18.15
N ASN A 362 -1.84 4.46 -16.83
CA ASN A 362 -0.90 3.58 -16.14
C ASN A 362 -1.68 2.44 -15.44
N PRO A 363 -1.01 1.33 -15.05
CA PRO A 363 -1.62 0.37 -14.13
C PRO A 363 -2.02 1.04 -12.83
N ASP A 364 -3.29 0.90 -12.46
CA ASP A 364 -3.87 1.56 -11.29
C ASP A 364 -4.48 0.55 -10.31
N VAL A 365 -4.40 0.87 -9.02
CA VAL A 365 -5.31 0.31 -8.01
C VAL A 365 -6.41 1.34 -7.77
N ILE A 366 -7.66 0.95 -8.06
CA ILE A 366 -8.83 1.81 -7.97
C ILE A 366 -9.78 1.27 -6.92
N VAL A 367 -10.14 2.12 -5.97
CA VAL A 367 -11.07 1.78 -4.88
C VAL A 367 -12.31 2.65 -5.00
N GLY A 368 -13.46 1.99 -5.11
CA GLY A 368 -14.78 2.61 -5.08
C GLY A 368 -15.20 3.09 -3.69
N SER A 369 -16.42 3.55 -3.62
CA SER A 369 -17.13 4.01 -2.43
C SER A 369 -18.09 2.92 -1.95
N LEU A 370 -18.77 3.15 -0.83
CA LEU A 370 -19.88 2.30 -0.36
C LEU A 370 -21.20 2.59 -1.11
N GLY A 371 -21.19 3.48 -2.10
CA GLY A 371 -22.34 3.82 -2.92
C GLY A 371 -22.16 3.35 -4.37
N VAL A 372 -23.24 3.44 -5.15
CA VAL A 372 -23.24 3.02 -6.57
C VAL A 372 -22.26 3.85 -7.41
N ASP A 373 -21.21 3.25 -7.94
CA ASP A 373 -20.15 3.91 -8.67
C ASP A 373 -20.16 3.65 -10.18
N GLU A 374 -19.61 4.60 -10.93
CA GLU A 374 -19.16 4.42 -12.31
C GLU A 374 -17.63 4.46 -12.32
N ILE A 375 -16.99 3.30 -12.46
CA ILE A 375 -15.54 3.14 -12.39
C ILE A 375 -14.99 2.79 -13.78
N THR A 376 -13.97 3.53 -14.22
CA THR A 376 -13.20 3.22 -15.43
C THR A 376 -11.73 3.09 -15.08
N GLY A 377 -11.12 1.94 -15.37
CA GLY A 377 -9.68 1.68 -15.23
C GLY A 377 -8.86 2.58 -16.13
N GLY A 378 -9.01 2.39 -17.45
CA GLY A 378 -8.38 3.23 -18.46
C GLY A 378 -7.47 2.42 -19.35
N VAL A 379 -6.19 2.77 -19.41
CA VAL A 379 -5.18 1.93 -20.06
C VAL A 379 -4.23 1.45 -18.97
N GLY A 380 -3.83 0.19 -19.00
CA GLY A 380 -3.02 -0.37 -17.93
C GLY A 380 -3.49 -1.76 -17.58
N ASN A 381 -2.79 -2.46 -16.67
CA ASN A 381 -3.35 -3.66 -16.07
C ASN A 381 -3.88 -3.23 -14.71
N ASP A 382 -5.18 -2.98 -14.61
CA ASP A 382 -5.77 -2.33 -13.44
C ASP A 382 -6.32 -3.32 -12.42
N VAL A 383 -6.35 -2.92 -11.15
CA VAL A 383 -7.04 -3.64 -10.08
C VAL A 383 -8.18 -2.76 -9.59
N ILE A 384 -9.42 -3.20 -9.80
CA ILE A 384 -10.63 -2.47 -9.45
C ILE A 384 -11.32 -3.14 -8.26
N ILE A 385 -11.45 -2.40 -7.16
CA ILE A 385 -12.17 -2.78 -5.95
C ILE A 385 -13.40 -1.89 -5.88
N ALA A 386 -14.51 -2.36 -6.45
CA ALA A 386 -15.73 -1.56 -6.59
C ALA A 386 -16.36 -1.22 -5.23
N SER A 387 -16.19 -2.11 -4.25
CA SER A 387 -16.74 -1.99 -2.90
C SER A 387 -18.24 -2.27 -2.86
N GLN A 388 -19.06 -1.39 -2.27
CA GLN A 388 -20.47 -1.65 -1.91
C GLN A 388 -21.39 -0.92 -2.88
N GLY A 389 -22.57 -1.46 -3.17
CA GLY A 389 -23.46 -0.88 -4.18
C GLY A 389 -23.42 -1.65 -5.51
N ILE A 390 -24.35 -1.30 -6.40
CA ILE A 390 -24.50 -1.92 -7.72
C ILE A 390 -23.69 -1.13 -8.73
N ASP A 391 -22.42 -1.49 -8.91
CA ASP A 391 -21.49 -0.64 -9.63
C ASP A 391 -21.47 -0.91 -11.13
N THR A 392 -21.06 0.09 -11.91
CA THR A 392 -20.75 -0.06 -13.34
C THR A 392 -19.25 0.06 -13.55
N LEU A 393 -18.62 -1.04 -13.94
CA LEU A 393 -17.18 -1.19 -14.01
C LEU A 393 -16.75 -1.36 -15.47
N THR A 394 -15.76 -0.57 -15.88
CA THR A 394 -15.08 -0.67 -17.17
C THR A 394 -13.60 -0.89 -16.89
N GLY A 395 -13.03 -2.04 -17.27
CA GLY A 395 -11.60 -2.30 -17.12
C GLY A 395 -10.79 -1.38 -18.04
N GLY A 396 -11.17 -1.35 -19.31
CA GLY A 396 -10.48 -0.61 -20.35
C GLY A 396 -9.49 -1.50 -21.09
N ALA A 397 -8.32 -0.96 -21.41
CA ALA A 397 -7.32 -1.67 -22.21
C ALA A 397 -6.22 -2.26 -21.33
N GLY A 398 -6.17 -3.59 -21.26
CA GLY A 398 -5.08 -4.33 -20.62
C GLY A 398 -5.57 -5.66 -20.08
N ARG A 399 -4.95 -6.14 -19.00
CA ARG A 399 -5.36 -7.32 -18.26
C ARG A 399 -5.82 -6.88 -16.89
N ASP A 400 -7.13 -6.69 -16.76
CA ASP A 400 -7.70 -6.06 -15.57
C ASP A 400 -8.18 -7.10 -14.57
N ILE A 401 -8.16 -6.75 -13.30
CA ILE A 401 -8.58 -7.59 -12.18
C ILE A 401 -9.73 -6.88 -11.46
N PHE A 402 -10.90 -7.50 -11.47
CA PHE A 402 -12.03 -7.09 -10.64
C PHE A 402 -11.97 -7.86 -9.32
N PHE A 403 -11.64 -7.15 -8.25
CA PHE A 403 -11.36 -7.72 -6.93
C PHE A 403 -12.59 -7.61 -6.04
N TYR A 404 -13.08 -8.76 -5.57
CA TYR A 404 -14.18 -8.84 -4.62
C TYR A 404 -13.62 -9.21 -3.24
N ASP A 405 -13.57 -8.23 -2.34
CA ASP A 405 -13.08 -8.40 -0.98
C ASP A 405 -14.18 -8.89 -0.02
N SER A 406 -13.80 -9.35 1.18
CA SER A 406 -14.76 -9.78 2.21
C SER A 406 -15.17 -8.68 3.18
N LEU A 407 -14.52 -7.51 3.11
CA LEU A 407 -14.66 -6.39 4.04
C LEU A 407 -15.92 -5.58 3.76
N VAL A 408 -16.37 -5.58 2.52
CA VAL A 408 -17.45 -4.72 2.06
C VAL A 408 -18.79 -5.47 1.93
N TYR A 409 -18.80 -6.79 1.73
CA TYR A 409 -20.05 -7.54 1.57
C TYR A 409 -20.56 -8.11 2.91
N GLU A 410 -21.42 -7.36 3.61
CA GLU A 410 -22.17 -7.89 4.75
C GLU A 410 -22.91 -9.17 4.33
N ASN A 411 -22.61 -10.28 5.00
CA ASN A 411 -23.13 -11.63 4.70
C ASN A 411 -22.67 -12.24 3.37
N LEU A 412 -21.57 -11.76 2.77
CA LEU A 412 -21.06 -12.25 1.48
C LEU A 412 -22.08 -12.07 0.33
N ASN A 413 -22.99 -11.11 0.47
CA ASN A 413 -23.92 -10.71 -0.57
C ASN A 413 -23.29 -9.54 -1.34
N ALA A 414 -22.89 -9.78 -2.58
CA ALA A 414 -22.61 -8.69 -3.50
C ALA A 414 -23.90 -8.16 -4.10
N ASP A 415 -23.91 -6.87 -4.41
CA ASP A 415 -25.09 -6.16 -4.92
C ASP A 415 -25.30 -6.35 -6.43
N GLY A 416 -24.39 -7.06 -7.11
CA GLY A 416 -24.54 -7.50 -8.50
C GLY A 416 -24.04 -6.48 -9.51
N ASP A 417 -22.73 -6.22 -9.50
CA ASP A 417 -22.09 -5.23 -10.36
C ASP A 417 -22.25 -5.55 -11.85
N ARG A 418 -22.01 -4.55 -12.70
CA ARG A 418 -22.00 -4.69 -14.15
C ARG A 418 -20.62 -4.38 -14.69
N ILE A 419 -19.92 -5.39 -15.19
CA ILE A 419 -18.65 -5.24 -15.88
C ILE A 419 -18.93 -5.17 -17.38
N VAL A 420 -18.77 -3.99 -17.98
CA VAL A 420 -19.37 -3.69 -19.29
C VAL A 420 -18.49 -4.04 -20.50
N ASP A 421 -17.19 -4.27 -20.29
CA ASP A 421 -16.21 -4.49 -21.36
C ASP A 421 -15.31 -5.71 -21.19
N PHE A 422 -15.64 -6.60 -20.24
CA PHE A 422 -14.82 -7.75 -19.86
C PHE A 422 -14.24 -8.53 -21.07
N GLU A 423 -12.92 -8.65 -21.14
CA GLU A 423 -12.21 -9.41 -22.18
C GLU A 423 -11.79 -10.80 -21.69
N LEU A 424 -12.47 -11.84 -22.20
CA LEU A 424 -12.15 -13.23 -21.87
C LEU A 424 -10.70 -13.60 -22.17
N GLY A 425 -10.01 -14.13 -21.17
CA GLY A 425 -8.62 -14.60 -21.27
C GLY A 425 -7.58 -13.49 -21.13
N SER A 426 -8.00 -12.23 -21.06
CA SER A 426 -7.19 -11.09 -20.63
C SER A 426 -7.48 -10.77 -19.17
N ASP A 427 -8.74 -10.43 -18.88
CA ASP A 427 -9.19 -9.95 -17.58
C ASP A 427 -9.52 -11.10 -16.63
N ARG A 428 -9.66 -10.77 -15.35
CA ARG A 428 -9.90 -11.73 -14.27
C ARG A 428 -10.85 -11.20 -13.21
N ILE A 429 -11.55 -12.12 -12.55
CA ILE A 429 -12.28 -11.85 -11.30
C ILE A 429 -11.57 -12.56 -10.16
N ASP A 430 -11.17 -11.80 -9.15
CA ASP A 430 -10.52 -12.33 -7.97
C ASP A 430 -11.52 -12.54 -6.85
N LEU A 431 -11.77 -13.82 -6.52
CA LEU A 431 -12.67 -14.26 -5.45
C LEU A 431 -11.92 -14.97 -4.31
N ALA A 432 -10.59 -14.91 -4.29
CA ALA A 432 -9.81 -15.74 -3.37
C ALA A 432 -10.09 -15.38 -1.90
N GLU A 433 -10.39 -14.10 -1.63
CA GLU A 433 -10.73 -13.64 -0.27
C GLU A 433 -12.12 -14.13 0.15
N LEU A 434 -13.15 -13.97 -0.70
CA LEU A 434 -14.50 -14.51 -0.45
C LEU A 434 -14.47 -16.03 -0.21
N LEU A 435 -13.74 -16.77 -1.05
CA LEU A 435 -13.60 -18.22 -0.90
C LEU A 435 -12.91 -18.60 0.41
N ASN A 436 -11.88 -17.88 0.81
CA ASN A 436 -11.18 -18.15 2.05
C ASN A 436 -12.07 -17.92 3.28
N VAL A 437 -12.83 -16.81 3.31
CA VAL A 437 -13.79 -16.45 4.37
C VAL A 437 -14.96 -17.42 4.44
N ALA A 438 -15.45 -17.90 3.28
CA ALA A 438 -16.44 -18.98 3.19
C ALA A 438 -15.92 -20.33 3.71
N GLY A 439 -14.63 -20.44 4.04
CA GLY A 439 -14.03 -21.68 4.53
C GLY A 439 -13.74 -22.69 3.43
N TYR A 440 -13.75 -22.27 2.16
CA TYR A 440 -13.45 -23.14 1.03
C TYR A 440 -11.97 -23.55 1.03
N ARG A 441 -11.71 -24.86 0.86
CA ARG A 441 -10.35 -25.44 0.87
C ARG A 441 -10.11 -26.41 -0.30
N GLY A 442 -11.03 -26.43 -1.27
CA GLY A 442 -10.88 -27.21 -2.50
C GLY A 442 -10.12 -26.43 -3.58
N ASN A 443 -10.04 -27.01 -4.77
CA ASN A 443 -9.29 -26.44 -5.92
C ASN A 443 -10.16 -26.24 -7.17
N ASP A 444 -11.48 -26.39 -7.05
CA ASP A 444 -12.47 -26.21 -8.12
C ASP A 444 -13.77 -25.63 -7.52
N PRO A 445 -13.79 -24.33 -7.16
CA PRO A 445 -14.95 -23.72 -6.49
C PRO A 445 -16.19 -23.71 -7.39
N ILE A 446 -16.01 -23.80 -8.71
CA ILE A 446 -17.13 -23.95 -9.65
C ILE A 446 -17.72 -25.36 -9.54
N GLY A 447 -16.88 -26.39 -9.65
CA GLY A 447 -17.30 -27.79 -9.51
C GLY A 447 -17.86 -28.12 -8.13
N ASP A 448 -17.34 -27.46 -7.09
CA ASP A 448 -17.78 -27.61 -5.70
C ASP A 448 -18.99 -26.74 -5.32
N GLY A 449 -19.46 -25.88 -6.25
CA GLY A 449 -20.70 -25.11 -6.11
C GLY A 449 -20.57 -23.78 -5.36
N TYR A 450 -19.37 -23.33 -5.00
CA TYR A 450 -19.13 -22.01 -4.39
C TYR A 450 -19.22 -20.87 -5.40
N VAL A 451 -18.98 -21.16 -6.69
CA VAL A 451 -19.12 -20.20 -7.78
C VAL A 451 -20.02 -20.79 -8.83
N VAL A 452 -21.11 -20.08 -9.15
CA VAL A 452 -22.05 -20.47 -10.20
C VAL A 452 -21.91 -19.49 -11.36
N VAL A 453 -21.80 -20.02 -12.57
CA VAL A 453 -21.75 -19.19 -13.77
C VAL A 453 -22.92 -19.52 -14.68
N ASN A 454 -23.76 -18.52 -14.94
CA ASN A 454 -24.94 -18.64 -15.77
C ASN A 454 -24.77 -17.82 -17.05
N CYS A 455 -25.06 -18.42 -18.21
CA CYS A 455 -25.22 -17.65 -19.44
C CYS A 455 -26.56 -16.92 -19.41
N GLN A 456 -26.53 -15.59 -19.31
CA GLN A 456 -27.72 -14.75 -19.39
C GLN A 456 -28.11 -14.49 -20.85
N SER A 457 -27.13 -14.39 -21.75
CA SER A 457 -27.35 -14.25 -23.20
C SER A 457 -26.17 -14.81 -24.01
N GLU A 458 -26.18 -14.61 -25.34
CA GLU A 458 -25.03 -14.94 -26.18
C GLU A 458 -23.81 -14.06 -25.89
N THR A 459 -24.03 -12.87 -25.29
CA THR A 459 -23.02 -11.83 -25.04
C THR A 459 -22.85 -11.48 -23.56
N SER A 460 -23.44 -12.24 -22.64
CA SER A 460 -23.37 -11.94 -21.21
C SER A 460 -23.40 -13.17 -20.30
N LEU A 461 -22.61 -13.09 -19.23
CA LEU A 461 -22.53 -14.08 -18.16
C LEU A 461 -22.91 -13.44 -16.83
N GLU A 462 -23.52 -14.22 -15.95
CA GLU A 462 -23.73 -13.87 -14.56
C GLU A 462 -22.85 -14.77 -13.70
N ILE A 463 -22.06 -14.15 -12.83
CA ILE A 463 -21.23 -14.81 -11.83
C ILE A 463 -21.97 -14.68 -10.50
N LEU A 464 -22.22 -15.82 -9.85
CA LEU A 464 -22.83 -15.89 -8.54
C LEU A 464 -21.88 -16.55 -7.56
N PHE A 465 -21.96 -16.13 -6.30
CA PHE A 465 -21.21 -16.71 -5.19
C PHE A 465 -22.13 -17.37 -4.19
N ASP A 466 -21.81 -18.60 -3.82
CA ASP A 466 -22.50 -19.35 -2.78
C ASP A 466 -21.55 -19.60 -1.61
N ALA A 467 -21.80 -18.89 -0.50
CA ALA A 467 -20.97 -18.95 0.70
C ALA A 467 -20.97 -20.32 1.38
N ASP A 468 -21.99 -21.16 1.16
CA ASP A 468 -22.05 -22.53 1.72
C ASP A 468 -21.91 -23.64 0.66
N GLY A 469 -21.58 -23.26 -0.58
CA GLY A 469 -21.40 -24.16 -1.71
C GLY A 469 -22.70 -24.86 -2.10
N VAL A 470 -22.73 -26.20 -2.07
CA VAL A 470 -23.98 -26.98 -2.33
C VAL A 470 -24.93 -27.05 -1.13
N GLY A 471 -24.81 -26.10 -0.20
CA GLY A 471 -25.57 -26.07 1.04
C GLY A 471 -27.01 -25.62 0.85
N GLY A 472 -27.56 -25.00 1.90
CA GLY A 472 -28.97 -24.61 1.93
C GLY A 472 -29.20 -23.13 1.63
N GLN A 473 -28.12 -22.34 1.58
CA GLN A 473 -28.18 -20.94 1.21
C GLN A 473 -28.34 -20.81 -0.31
N THR A 474 -28.63 -19.59 -0.76
CA THR A 474 -28.83 -19.30 -2.18
C THR A 474 -27.62 -18.51 -2.65
N ALA A 475 -27.02 -18.92 -3.76
CA ALA A 475 -26.01 -18.14 -4.44
C ALA A 475 -26.52 -16.72 -4.79
N ASN A 476 -25.71 -15.70 -4.54
CA ASN A 476 -26.01 -14.30 -4.85
C ASN A 476 -25.21 -13.84 -6.06
N THR A 477 -25.79 -12.97 -6.88
CA THR A 477 -25.11 -12.38 -8.03
C THR A 477 -23.97 -11.48 -7.56
N LEU A 478 -22.73 -11.82 -7.96
CA LEU A 478 -21.56 -10.95 -7.79
C LEU A 478 -21.49 -9.90 -8.89
N ALA A 479 -21.51 -10.38 -10.13
CA ALA A 479 -21.28 -9.55 -11.29
C ALA A 479 -22.01 -10.10 -12.52
N ILE A 480 -22.44 -9.18 -13.37
CA ILE A 480 -22.88 -9.44 -14.73
C ILE A 480 -21.78 -8.95 -15.67
N LEU A 481 -21.23 -9.88 -16.44
CA LEU A 481 -20.19 -9.63 -17.42
C LEU A 481 -20.84 -9.43 -18.78
N GLU A 482 -20.57 -8.31 -19.41
CA GLU A 482 -20.99 -8.02 -20.78
C GLU A 482 -19.82 -8.24 -21.76
N ASN A 483 -20.10 -8.19 -23.07
CA ASN A 483 -19.10 -8.37 -24.14
C ASN A 483 -18.44 -9.77 -24.22
N ILE A 484 -19.13 -10.82 -23.75
CA ILE A 484 -18.58 -12.18 -23.70
C ILE A 484 -19.01 -13.04 -24.91
N ASP A 485 -18.10 -13.65 -25.67
CA ASP A 485 -18.48 -14.65 -26.70
C ASP A 485 -18.75 -16.04 -26.07
N SER A 486 -20.03 -16.28 -25.71
CA SER A 486 -20.53 -17.46 -24.97
C SER A 486 -20.17 -18.89 -25.47
N PRO A 487 -19.85 -19.18 -26.76
CA PRO A 487 -19.54 -20.54 -27.21
C PRO A 487 -18.20 -21.10 -26.68
N GLY A 488 -17.31 -20.27 -26.12
CA GLY A 488 -16.00 -20.68 -25.59
C GLY A 488 -15.99 -21.24 -24.16
N PHE A 489 -17.12 -21.20 -23.45
CA PHE A 489 -17.21 -21.40 -22.00
C PHE A 489 -17.05 -22.87 -21.54
N GLN A 490 -17.36 -23.85 -22.41
CA GLN A 490 -17.27 -25.26 -22.05
C GLN A 490 -15.85 -25.80 -22.30
N ASN A 491 -14.96 -25.80 -21.28
CA ASN A 491 -14.06 -26.93 -20.94
C ASN A 491 -12.90 -26.64 -19.97
N ASP A 492 -12.72 -25.45 -19.38
CA ASP A 492 -11.46 -25.19 -18.64
C ASP A 492 -11.54 -23.95 -17.72
N LEU A 493 -12.55 -23.92 -16.85
CA LEU A 493 -12.98 -22.71 -16.13
C LEU A 493 -12.18 -22.39 -14.86
N GLY A 494 -11.44 -23.36 -14.31
CA GLY A 494 -10.78 -23.20 -13.02
C GLY A 494 -9.60 -22.21 -13.03
N ASP A 495 -8.80 -22.19 -14.10
CA ASP A 495 -7.54 -21.42 -14.13
C ASP A 495 -7.60 -20.14 -14.98
N ARG A 496 -8.69 -19.90 -15.70
CA ARG A 496 -8.74 -18.89 -16.77
C ARG A 496 -9.36 -17.55 -16.38
N PHE A 497 -10.05 -17.46 -15.24
CA PHE A 497 -10.91 -16.31 -14.97
C PHE A 497 -11.20 -16.06 -13.49
N VAL A 498 -11.45 -17.11 -12.69
CA VAL A 498 -11.74 -17.00 -11.25
C VAL A 498 -10.51 -17.43 -10.47
N PHE A 499 -9.95 -16.56 -9.62
CA PHE A 499 -8.85 -16.98 -8.75
C PHE A 499 -9.34 -17.93 -7.64
N ILE A 500 -8.79 -19.14 -7.67
CA ILE A 500 -8.98 -20.27 -6.74
C ILE A 500 -7.94 -20.17 -5.62
N PRO A 501 -8.20 -20.66 -4.39
CA PRO A 501 -7.25 -20.56 -3.30
C PRO A 501 -6.12 -21.59 -3.45
N THR A 502 -5.17 -21.31 -4.33
CA THR A 502 -3.84 -21.95 -4.29
C THR A 502 -2.80 -20.90 -4.67
N GLU A 503 -2.14 -20.37 -3.64
CA GLU A 503 -0.86 -19.62 -3.52
C GLU A 503 -0.20 -19.03 -4.80
N TYR A 504 0.33 -17.80 -4.65
CA TYR A 504 1.24 -17.12 -5.59
C TYR A 504 2.48 -17.93 -5.97
#